data_AF-A0A9D6S947-F1
#
_entry.id   AF-A0A9D6S947-F1
#
_cell.length_a   1.000
_cell.length_b   1.000
_cell.length_c   1.000
_cell.angle_alpha   90.00
_cell.angle_beta   90.00
_cell.angle_gamma   90.00
#
_symmetry.space_group_name_H-M   'P 1'
#
loop_
_entity.id
_entity.type
_entity.pdbx_description
1 polymer ?
#
loop_
_entity_poly.entity_id
_entity_poly.type
_entity_poly.pdbx_seq_one_letter_code
_entity_poly.pdbx_strand_id
1 'polypeptide(L)'
;MTKNNLYRWTSYLALVGVGLAIYLLYEYLAPVHQSICYLNSTINCEATTKGVLSNTLGVPTPLWGLTGYLVIFFAALRRMPRLLFGMATFGLLFCLRITYLEVFVIKVICPVCVLCQLVMIAVFLLGLKVNLINR
;
A
#
# COMPACT_ATOMS: atom_id res chain seq x y z
N MET A 1 1.05 -23.77 8.14
CA MET A 1 0.85 -22.56 8.98
C MET A 1 -0.49 -22.68 9.68
N THR A 2 -0.56 -22.46 11.00
CA THR A 2 -1.82 -22.43 11.75
C THR A 2 -2.60 -21.14 11.46
N LYS A 3 -3.95 -21.17 11.55
CA LYS A 3 -4.81 -19.98 11.28
C LYS A 3 -4.36 -18.74 12.06
N ASN A 4 -3.96 -18.89 13.33
CA ASN A 4 -3.43 -17.80 14.15
C ASN A 4 -2.14 -17.19 13.58
N ASN A 5 -1.26 -18.00 13.02
CA ASN A 5 -0.02 -17.49 12.45
C ASN A 5 -0.30 -16.65 11.20
N LEU A 6 -1.24 -17.05 10.33
CA LEU A 6 -1.59 -16.25 9.13
C LEU A 6 -2.10 -14.86 9.51
N TYR A 7 -2.99 -14.76 10.49
CA TYR A 7 -3.47 -13.45 10.96
C TYR A 7 -2.34 -12.61 11.56
N ARG A 8 -1.46 -13.20 12.38
CA ARG A 8 -0.29 -12.50 12.93
C ARG A 8 0.63 -11.96 11.84
N TRP A 9 0.99 -12.80 10.85
CA TRP A 9 1.81 -12.38 9.71
C TRP A 9 1.14 -11.24 8.94
N THR A 10 -0.15 -11.35 8.67
CA THR A 10 -0.90 -10.29 7.97
C THR A 10 -0.89 -8.98 8.74
N SER A 11 -1.04 -9.02 10.07
CA SER A 11 -0.94 -7.84 10.94
C SER A 11 0.45 -7.20 10.89
N TYR A 12 1.53 -7.99 10.92
CA TYR A 12 2.89 -7.45 10.80
C TYR A 12 3.11 -6.76 9.44
N LEU A 13 2.66 -7.39 8.34
CA LEU A 13 2.75 -6.78 7.01
C LEU A 13 1.92 -5.49 6.90
N ALA A 14 0.72 -5.48 7.48
CA ALA A 14 -0.11 -4.28 7.50
C ALA A 14 0.56 -3.14 8.27
N LEU A 15 1.22 -3.41 9.39
CA LEU A 15 1.99 -2.40 10.13
C LEU A 15 3.15 -1.82 9.30
N VAL A 16 3.85 -2.67 8.55
CA VAL A 16 4.88 -2.19 7.60
C VAL A 16 4.26 -1.28 6.54
N GLY A 17 3.11 -1.66 5.97
CA GLY A 17 2.37 -0.83 5.02
C GLY A 17 1.92 0.51 5.62
N VAL A 18 1.45 0.52 6.87
CA VAL A 18 1.12 1.76 7.60
C VAL A 18 2.35 2.64 7.74
N GLY A 19 3.51 2.08 8.10
CA GLY A 19 4.76 2.84 8.20
C GLY A 19 5.16 3.49 6.88
N LEU A 20 5.08 2.75 5.78
CA LEU A 20 5.36 3.27 4.43
C LEU A 20 4.36 4.37 4.02
N ALA A 21 3.08 4.19 4.32
CA ALA A 21 2.05 5.18 4.01
C ALA A 21 2.21 6.47 4.84
N ILE A 22 2.57 6.36 6.13
CA ILE A 22 2.90 7.51 6.98
C ILE A 22 4.13 8.24 6.43
N TYR A 23 5.15 7.50 5.98
CA TYR A 23 6.35 8.09 5.37
C TYR A 23 5.98 8.92 4.12
N LEU A 24 5.18 8.38 3.21
CA LEU A 24 4.69 9.09 2.03
C LEU A 24 3.83 10.30 2.40
N LEU A 25 2.98 10.18 3.42
CA LEU A 25 2.14 11.28 3.91
C LEU A 25 3.00 12.39 4.53
N TYR A 26 4.05 12.03 5.26
CA TYR A 26 5.02 12.97 5.80
C TYR A 26 5.73 13.72 4.68
N GLU A 27 6.21 13.01 3.64
CA GLU A 27 6.82 13.65 2.46
C GLU A 27 5.84 14.55 1.69
N TYR A 28 4.56 14.17 1.61
CA TYR A 28 3.50 14.98 1.03
C TYR A 28 3.32 16.30 1.79
N LEU A 29 3.36 16.27 3.13
CA LEU A 29 3.20 17.44 3.99
C LEU A 29 4.48 18.27 4.17
N ALA A 30 5.65 17.65 4.01
CA ALA A 30 6.94 18.30 4.28
C ALA A 30 7.33 19.30 3.18
N PRO A 31 7.77 20.52 3.56
CA PRO A 31 8.27 21.51 2.61
C PRO A 31 9.57 21.01 1.97
N VAL A 32 9.61 21.12 0.64
CA VAL A 32 10.65 20.71 -0.34
C VAL A 32 12.02 20.41 0.27
N HIS A 33 12.20 19.19 0.77
CA HIS A 33 13.50 18.55 0.93
C HIS A 33 13.60 17.43 -0.09
N GLN A 34 14.81 17.17 -0.58
CA GLN A 34 15.07 16.00 -1.41
C GLN A 34 14.63 14.76 -0.65
N SER A 35 13.55 14.13 -1.12
CA SER A 35 13.05 12.87 -0.57
C SER A 35 14.19 11.87 -0.51
N ILE A 36 14.29 11.07 0.56
CA ILE A 36 15.27 9.96 0.64
C ILE A 36 15.08 8.98 -0.53
N CYS A 37 13.88 8.99 -1.09
CA CYS A 37 13.46 8.25 -2.26
C CYS A 37 13.87 8.87 -3.61
N TYR A 38 14.46 10.07 -3.65
CA TYR A 38 14.96 10.68 -4.88
C TYR A 38 16.37 10.15 -5.18
N LEU A 39 16.47 9.13 -6.05
CA LEU A 39 17.76 8.64 -6.55
C LEU A 39 18.09 9.23 -7.92
N ASN A 40 17.09 9.37 -8.79
CA ASN A 40 17.27 9.92 -10.13
C ASN A 40 15.95 10.50 -10.68
N SER A 41 16.01 11.25 -11.79
CA SER A 41 14.84 11.76 -12.52
C SER A 41 13.84 10.67 -12.92
N THR A 42 14.29 9.43 -13.13
CA THR A 42 13.46 8.25 -13.41
C THR A 42 13.07 7.45 -12.17
N ILE A 43 13.78 7.60 -11.04
CA ILE A 43 13.52 6.85 -9.79
C ILE A 43 13.34 7.85 -8.65
N ASN A 44 12.09 8.24 -8.42
CA ASN A 44 11.71 9.19 -7.37
C ASN A 44 10.29 8.96 -6.88
N CYS A 45 10.02 9.45 -5.67
CA CYS A 45 8.69 9.47 -5.04
C CYS A 45 7.90 10.74 -5.35
N GLU A 46 8.48 11.72 -6.05
CA GLU A 46 7.88 13.04 -6.22
C GLU A 46 6.58 12.99 -7.02
N ALA A 47 6.48 12.08 -8.00
CA ALA A 47 5.27 11.89 -8.80
C ALA A 47 4.01 11.63 -7.95
N THR A 48 4.16 10.87 -6.86
CA THR A 48 3.08 10.44 -5.96
C THR A 48 2.95 11.27 -4.67
N THR A 49 3.89 12.15 -4.37
CA THR A 49 3.81 13.07 -3.21
C THR A 49 3.50 14.51 -3.62
N LYS A 50 4.12 15.03 -4.68
CA LYS A 50 3.96 16.43 -5.13
C LYS A 50 3.55 16.56 -6.59
N GLY A 51 3.63 15.47 -7.35
CA GLY A 51 3.31 15.43 -8.76
C GLY A 51 1.81 15.22 -9.02
N VAL A 52 1.52 14.86 -10.26
CA VAL A 52 0.14 14.62 -10.76
C VAL A 52 -0.58 13.46 -10.06
N LEU A 53 0.14 12.51 -9.45
CA LEU A 53 -0.43 11.40 -8.70
C LEU A 53 -0.51 11.65 -7.19
N SER A 54 -0.19 12.86 -6.74
CA SER A 54 -0.29 13.25 -5.33
C SER A 54 -1.72 13.19 -4.81
N ASN A 55 -2.69 13.57 -5.64
CA ASN A 55 -4.11 13.61 -5.31
C ASN A 55 -4.90 12.66 -6.21
N THR A 56 -5.42 11.59 -5.63
CA THR A 56 -6.39 10.72 -6.30
C THR A 56 -7.79 11.05 -5.82
N LEU A 57 -8.66 11.48 -6.74
CA LEU A 57 -10.07 11.86 -6.45
C LEU A 57 -10.18 13.03 -5.43
N GLY A 58 -9.24 13.98 -5.47
CA GLY A 58 -9.23 15.13 -4.55
C GLY A 58 -8.72 14.82 -3.14
N VAL A 59 -8.30 13.57 -2.89
CA VAL A 59 -7.71 13.13 -1.62
C VAL A 59 -6.26 12.70 -1.85
N PRO A 60 -5.32 13.02 -0.93
CA PRO A 60 -3.95 12.54 -1.00
C PRO A 60 -3.87 11.01 -1.20
N THR A 61 -3.17 10.57 -2.23
CA THR A 61 -2.91 9.16 -2.53
C THR A 61 -2.32 8.39 -1.34
N PRO A 62 -1.40 8.96 -0.52
CA PRO A 62 -0.89 8.29 0.69
C PRO A 62 -1.99 7.96 1.70
N LEU A 63 -3.06 8.77 1.79
CA LEU A 63 -4.18 8.51 2.71
C LEU A 63 -5.00 7.29 2.28
N TRP A 64 -5.16 7.05 0.98
CA TRP A 64 -5.80 5.83 0.47
C TRP A 64 -5.03 4.58 0.88
N GLY A 65 -3.70 4.62 0.78
CA GLY A 65 -2.82 3.56 1.27
C GLY A 65 -2.96 3.36 2.78
N LEU A 66 -2.86 4.44 3.56
CA LEU A 66 -2.94 4.41 5.02
C LEU A 66 -4.27 3.81 5.52
N THR A 67 -5.39 4.31 4.98
CA THR A 67 -6.73 3.80 5.32
C THR A 67 -6.87 2.33 4.93
N GLY A 68 -6.36 1.93 3.76
CA GLY A 68 -6.33 0.54 3.33
C GLY A 68 -5.60 -0.38 4.31
N TYR A 69 -4.37 -0.03 4.70
CA TYR A 69 -3.58 -0.85 5.63
C TYR A 69 -4.18 -0.90 7.04
N LEU A 70 -4.75 0.19 7.53
CA LEU A 70 -5.45 0.22 8.82
C LEU A 70 -6.67 -0.71 8.84
N VAL A 71 -7.47 -0.70 7.78
CA VAL A 71 -8.62 -1.59 7.65
C VAL A 71 -8.17 -3.05 7.61
N ILE A 72 -7.12 -3.37 6.86
CA ILE A 72 -6.55 -4.72 6.78
C ILE A 72 -6.04 -5.18 8.15
N PHE A 73 -5.35 -4.30 8.88
CA PHE A 73 -4.86 -4.59 10.23
C PHE A 73 -6.01 -4.92 11.19
N PHE A 74 -7.08 -4.11 11.16
CA PHE A 74 -8.25 -4.34 11.99
C PHE A 74 -9.02 -5.61 11.59
N ALA A 75 -9.13 -5.88 10.28
CA ALA A 75 -9.74 -7.10 9.75
C ALA A 75 -8.98 -8.36 10.20
N ALA A 76 -7.65 -8.28 10.27
CA ALA A 76 -6.81 -9.36 10.77
C ALA A 76 -7.01 -9.58 12.29
N LEU A 77 -7.11 -8.49 13.08
CA LEU A 77 -7.39 -8.57 14.52
C LEU A 77 -8.77 -9.17 14.82
N ARG A 78 -9.80 -8.72 14.10
CA ARG A 78 -11.18 -9.20 14.22
C ARG A 78 -11.41 -10.56 13.56
N ARG A 79 -10.37 -11.14 12.93
CA ARG A 79 -10.42 -12.42 12.21
C ARG A 79 -11.57 -12.48 11.20
N MET A 80 -11.73 -11.42 10.41
CA MET A 80 -12.78 -11.28 9.39
C MET A 80 -12.21 -11.60 7.99
N PRO A 81 -12.19 -12.88 7.55
CA PRO A 81 -11.49 -13.28 6.33
C PRO A 81 -12.09 -12.67 5.06
N ARG A 82 -13.44 -12.51 5.01
CA ARG A 82 -14.13 -11.92 3.87
C ARG A 82 -13.75 -10.45 3.66
N LEU A 83 -13.70 -9.68 4.75
CA LEU A 83 -13.36 -8.26 4.71
C LEU A 83 -11.88 -8.05 4.39
N LEU A 84 -11.01 -8.88 4.97
CA LEU A 84 -9.57 -8.87 4.68
C LEU A 84 -9.31 -9.18 3.20
N PHE A 85 -9.94 -10.21 2.65
CA PHE A 85 -9.80 -10.56 1.24
C PHE A 85 -10.36 -9.48 0.31
N GLY A 86 -11.55 -8.94 0.60
CA GLY A 86 -12.16 -7.86 -0.17
C GLY A 86 -11.29 -6.61 -0.20
N MET A 87 -10.79 -6.18 0.96
CA MET A 87 -9.95 -4.99 1.06
C MET A 87 -8.57 -5.20 0.43
N ALA A 88 -7.97 -6.38 0.60
CA ALA A 88 -6.70 -6.70 -0.06
C ALA A 88 -6.83 -6.69 -1.59
N THR A 89 -7.94 -7.22 -2.13
CA THR A 89 -8.22 -7.19 -3.57
C THR A 89 -8.38 -5.76 -4.08
N PHE A 90 -9.19 -4.96 -3.39
CA PHE A 90 -9.40 -3.56 -3.74
C PHE A 90 -8.10 -2.75 -3.72
N GLY A 91 -7.33 -2.88 -2.63
CA GLY A 91 -6.07 -2.17 -2.52
C GLY A 91 -5.02 -2.64 -3.53
N LEU A 92 -4.98 -3.93 -3.89
CA LEU A 92 -4.09 -4.44 -4.94
C LEU A 92 -4.43 -3.84 -6.31
N LEU A 93 -5.72 -3.76 -6.66
CA LEU A 93 -6.17 -3.09 -7.89
C LEU A 93 -5.82 -1.60 -7.89
N PHE A 94 -6.01 -0.92 -6.75
CA PHE A 94 -5.67 0.49 -6.61
C PHE A 94 -4.17 0.73 -6.81
N CYS A 95 -3.31 -0.03 -6.13
CA CYS A 95 -1.87 0.09 -6.28
C CYS A 95 -1.42 -0.25 -7.71
N LEU A 96 -2.00 -1.28 -8.35
CA LEU A 96 -1.68 -1.64 -9.73
C LEU A 96 -2.06 -0.53 -10.72
N ARG A 97 -3.18 0.16 -10.50
CA ARG A 97 -3.55 1.35 -11.27
C ARG A 97 -2.52 2.47 -11.13
N ILE A 98 -2.08 2.76 -9.90
CA ILE A 98 -1.09 3.81 -9.64
C ILE A 98 0.24 3.46 -10.31
N THR A 99 0.74 2.23 -10.13
CA THR A 99 1.97 1.78 -10.79
C THR A 99 1.87 1.83 -12.31
N TYR A 100 0.70 1.53 -12.88
CA TYR A 100 0.48 1.68 -14.32
C TYR A 100 0.63 3.14 -14.76
N LEU A 101 0.03 4.08 -14.03
CA LEU A 101 0.16 5.52 -14.30
C LEU A 101 1.62 6.00 -14.14
N GLU A 102 2.31 5.54 -13.10
CA GLU A 102 3.72 5.87 -12.86
C GLU A 102 4.61 5.43 -14.03
N VAL A 103 4.49 4.17 -14.48
CA VAL A 103 5.36 3.61 -15.51
C VAL A 103 5.00 4.07 -16.92
N PHE A 104 3.70 4.08 -17.28
CA PHE A 104 3.28 4.34 -18.66
C PHE A 104 3.05 5.82 -18.96
N VAL A 105 2.54 6.60 -18.00
CA VAL A 105 2.19 8.01 -18.23
C VAL A 105 3.35 8.92 -17.85
N ILE A 106 3.88 8.75 -16.64
CA ILE A 106 4.89 9.66 -16.08
C ILE A 106 6.30 9.16 -16.37
N LYS A 107 6.46 7.85 -16.61
CA LYS A 107 7.75 7.16 -16.85
C LYS A 107 8.72 7.32 -15.67
N VAL A 108 8.18 7.27 -14.46
CA VAL A 108 8.94 7.32 -13.20
C VAL A 108 8.62 6.09 -12.39
N ILE A 109 9.60 5.59 -11.63
CA ILE A 109 9.44 4.46 -10.72
C ILE A 109 9.61 4.95 -9.29
N CYS A 110 8.55 4.81 -8.49
CA CYS A 110 8.59 5.09 -7.08
C CYS A 110 8.92 3.81 -6.29
N PRO A 111 10.13 3.67 -5.70
CA PRO A 111 10.52 2.46 -4.98
C PRO A 111 9.62 2.21 -3.76
N VAL A 112 9.10 3.26 -3.11
CA VAL A 112 8.17 3.12 -1.98
C VAL A 112 6.82 2.57 -2.46
N CYS A 113 6.30 3.01 -3.60
CA CYS A 113 5.08 2.46 -4.19
C CYS A 113 5.26 1.00 -4.62
N VAL A 114 6.43 0.64 -5.17
CA VAL A 114 6.77 -0.76 -5.48
C VAL A 114 6.81 -1.61 -4.20
N LEU A 115 7.42 -1.11 -3.12
CA LEU A 115 7.40 -1.79 -1.83
C LEU A 115 5.98 -1.98 -1.30
N CYS A 116 5.14 -0.95 -1.39
CA CYS A 116 3.72 -1.04 -1.01
C CYS A 116 2.98 -2.10 -1.84
N GLN A 117 3.25 -2.19 -3.15
CA GLN A 117 2.70 -3.20 -4.04
C GLN A 117 3.10 -4.61 -3.61
N LEU A 118 4.37 -4.83 -3.27
CA LEU A 118 4.85 -6.13 -2.77
C LEU A 118 4.16 -6.52 -1.46
N VAL A 119 4.03 -5.57 -0.52
CA VAL A 119 3.31 -5.79 0.74
C VAL A 119 1.84 -6.15 0.49
N MET A 120 1.16 -5.46 -0.43
CA MET A 120 -0.24 -5.73 -0.78
C MET A 120 -0.43 -7.10 -1.42
N ILE A 121 0.47 -7.51 -2.32
CA ILE A 121 0.44 -8.85 -2.91
C ILE A 121 0.62 -9.92 -1.82
N ALA A 122 1.56 -9.74 -0.91
CA ALA A 122 1.78 -10.69 0.18
C ALA A 122 0.57 -10.77 1.13
N VAL A 123 -0.05 -9.63 1.48
CA VAL A 123 -1.29 -9.58 2.26
C VAL A 123 -2.44 -10.28 1.53
N PHE A 124 -2.59 -10.05 0.22
CA PHE A 124 -3.62 -10.70 -0.60
C PHE A 124 -3.45 -12.23 -0.62
N LEU A 125 -2.23 -12.73 -0.81
CA LEU A 125 -1.93 -14.16 -0.78
C LEU A 125 -2.23 -14.79 0.58
N LEU A 126 -1.88 -14.10 1.67
CA LEU A 126 -2.22 -14.54 3.02
C LEU A 126 -3.73 -14.54 3.23
N GLY A 127 -4.42 -13.47 2.81
CA GLY A 127 -5.87 -13.37 2.92
C GLY A 127 -6.62 -14.42 2.12
N LEU A 128 -6.15 -14.73 0.91
CA LEU A 128 -6.68 -15.80 0.07
C LEU A 128 -6.51 -17.17 0.75
N LYS A 129 -5.32 -17.45 1.31
CA LYS A 129 -5.11 -18.68 2.10
C LYS A 129 -6.04 -18.76 3.30
N VAL A 130 -6.21 -17.68 4.06
CA VAL A 130 -7.14 -17.65 5.20
C VAL A 130 -8.58 -17.92 4.75
N ASN A 131 -9.02 -17.28 3.67
CA ASN A 131 -10.37 -17.45 3.14
C ASN A 131 -10.63 -18.89 2.66
N LEU A 132 -9.64 -19.52 2.00
CA LEU A 132 -9.73 -20.91 1.56
C LEU A 132 -9.78 -21.92 2.72
N ILE A 133 -9.03 -21.71 3.80
CA ILE A 133 -9.05 -22.61 4.99
C ILE A 133 -10.33 -22.39 5.84
N ASN A 134 -11.05 -21.29 5.62
CA ASN A 134 -12.27 -20.97 6.35
C ASN A 134 -13.56 -21.24 5.56
N ARG A 135 -13.43 -21.73 4.33
CA ARG A 135 -14.51 -22.28 3.51
C ARG A 135 -14.56 -23.80 3.71
#